data_AF-A0A8J5J3W4-F1
#
_entry.id   AF-A0A8J5J3W4-F1
#
_cell.length_a   1.000
_cell.length_b   1.000
_cell.length_c   1.000
_cell.angle_alpha   90.00
_cell.angle_beta   90.00
_cell.angle_gamma   90.00
#
_symmetry.space_group_name_H-M   'P 1'
#
loop_
_entity.id
_entity.type
_entity.pdbx_description
1 polymer ?
#
loop_
_entity_poly.entity_id
_entity_poly.type
_entity_poly.pdbx_seq_one_letter_code
_entity_poly.pdbx_strand_id
1 'polypeptide(L)'
;MAHAQEVDLEKNSANSYVQFDTDADVPVEYENCDTWYARAQRWAEKNYMEPRSIERVPEDERHDTSLINVCTMWLSPNMVMGHFAVGILGKAIYGMGVVDSMLVILFANLLGVLPVCFFSCFGPVFGLRQMILGRFWFGSYGIRVVSAIACVSGLGWATVNVIVGAELIHAVNTDVPGWAGIIIIAFCTFLITLFGYKVVHYYERYSWIPNFIVYLILLGTFIHSGAYVHIPMGTGSAEVSGVLSFFSVVFGTAISWSSMAADYTVYHPPTESKRKIFFATWLGLIFPSVFTEWISVVVMSATGLGPTATNNIYLNGYNDSGAGGLIGAVLIPHLGDFGRFCLVIMALSTVANNCPNVYSFTLNIKVIALGMNQTWFVGPLARHGDIGFELGCIFTVLAMLISRPLELHFLNASACDLGGGWHDHPLS
;
A
#
# COMPACT_ATOMS: atom_id res chain seq x y z
N MET A 1 -47.15 -4.21 50.56
CA MET A 1 -46.43 -5.27 49.83
C MET A 1 -47.04 -5.35 48.44
N ALA A 2 -46.38 -4.76 47.44
CA ALA A 2 -46.79 -4.81 46.05
C ALA A 2 -45.72 -5.60 45.29
N HIS A 3 -46.17 -6.64 44.59
CA HIS A 3 -45.37 -7.53 43.76
C HIS A 3 -44.61 -6.74 42.68
N ALA A 4 -43.29 -6.93 42.60
CA ALA A 4 -42.49 -6.54 41.46
C ALA A 4 -42.80 -7.51 40.30
N GLN A 5 -43.35 -6.97 39.21
CA GLN A 5 -43.50 -7.67 37.94
C GLN A 5 -42.12 -7.77 37.27
N GLU A 6 -41.70 -9.00 36.98
CA GLU A 6 -40.48 -9.31 36.24
C GLU A 6 -40.58 -8.73 34.82
N VAL A 7 -39.66 -7.83 34.48
CA VAL A 7 -39.60 -7.17 33.16
C VAL A 7 -38.89 -8.12 32.20
N ASP A 8 -39.68 -8.68 31.28
CA ASP A 8 -39.26 -9.60 30.23
C ASP A 8 -38.52 -8.83 29.11
N LEU A 9 -37.18 -8.88 29.11
CA LEU A 9 -36.29 -8.06 28.28
C LEU A 9 -36.28 -8.43 26.79
N GLU A 10 -36.88 -9.54 26.38
CA GLU A 10 -36.82 -9.99 24.98
C GLU A 10 -37.88 -9.33 24.07
N LYS A 11 -38.99 -8.82 24.62
CA LYS A 11 -40.12 -8.30 23.82
C LYS A 11 -40.05 -6.83 23.41
N ASN A 12 -39.08 -6.06 23.89
CA ASN A 12 -38.92 -4.65 23.51
C ASN A 12 -37.82 -4.37 22.46
N SER A 13 -37.16 -5.40 21.91
CA SER A 13 -36.08 -5.23 20.93
C SER A 13 -36.52 -4.74 19.54
N ALA A 14 -37.83 -4.66 19.27
CA ALA A 14 -38.35 -4.21 17.97
C ALA A 14 -38.78 -2.73 17.92
N ASN A 15 -38.90 -2.03 19.06
CA ASN A 15 -39.44 -0.66 19.11
C ASN A 15 -38.58 0.36 19.88
N SER A 16 -37.39 0.00 20.35
CA SER A 16 -36.43 0.98 20.90
C SER A 16 -35.45 1.47 19.83
N TYR A 17 -35.96 2.03 18.75
CA TYR A 17 -35.25 3.14 18.14
C TYR A 17 -35.39 4.27 19.14
N VAL A 18 -34.31 4.62 19.84
CA VAL A 18 -34.23 5.92 20.49
C VAL A 18 -34.52 6.93 19.36
N GLN A 19 -35.71 7.51 19.39
CA GLN A 19 -36.01 8.74 18.65
C GLN A 19 -34.95 9.73 19.13
N PHE A 20 -33.92 9.94 18.31
CA PHE A 20 -33.12 11.13 18.41
C PHE A 20 -34.08 12.27 18.06
N ASP A 21 -34.45 13.06 19.06
CA ASP A 21 -35.03 14.38 18.85
C ASP A 21 -34.11 15.11 17.86
N THR A 22 -34.63 15.38 16.67
CA THR A 22 -33.93 16.01 15.55
C THR A 22 -33.70 17.51 15.76
N ASP A 23 -33.54 17.98 17.00
CA ASP A 23 -33.39 19.39 17.36
C ASP A 23 -32.23 19.67 18.33
N ALA A 24 -31.28 18.76 18.46
CA ALA A 24 -30.04 19.02 19.17
C ALA A 24 -28.84 18.80 18.24
N ASP A 25 -28.50 19.84 17.47
CA ASP A 25 -27.09 20.21 17.26
C ASP A 25 -26.46 20.24 18.66
N VAL A 26 -25.91 19.11 19.13
CA VAL A 26 -24.99 19.12 20.25
C VAL A 26 -23.71 19.68 19.66
N PRO A 27 -23.38 20.97 19.88
CA PRO A 27 -22.12 21.49 19.42
C PRO A 27 -21.08 20.66 20.18
N VAL A 28 -20.04 20.18 19.49
CA VAL A 28 -18.82 19.81 20.18
C VAL A 28 -18.48 21.01 21.06
N GLU A 29 -18.58 20.87 22.38
CA GLU A 29 -18.33 21.96 23.30
C GLU A 29 -16.82 22.25 23.22
N TYR A 30 -16.45 23.12 22.28
CA TYR A 30 -15.10 23.57 22.09
C TYR A 30 -14.68 24.27 23.38
N GLU A 31 -13.62 23.78 24.02
CA GLU A 31 -12.90 24.58 25.01
C GLU A 31 -12.67 25.97 24.40
N ASN A 32 -13.30 26.97 25.01
CA ASN A 32 -13.20 28.38 24.65
C ASN A 32 -11.79 28.91 25.00
N CYS A 33 -10.76 28.28 24.44
CA CYS A 33 -9.38 28.70 24.61
C CYS A 33 -8.96 29.46 23.36
N ASP A 34 -8.67 30.74 23.54
CA ASP A 34 -8.22 31.64 22.47
C ASP A 34 -6.72 31.47 22.15
N THR A 35 -6.24 30.23 22.25
CA THR A 35 -4.85 29.83 21.99
C THR A 35 -4.57 29.83 20.49
N TRP A 36 -3.30 30.08 20.13
CA TRP A 36 -2.84 30.03 18.73
C TRP A 36 -3.15 28.68 18.07
N TYR A 37 -3.10 27.60 18.84
CA TYR A 37 -3.48 26.24 18.42
C TYR A 37 -4.95 26.16 18.02
N ALA A 38 -5.88 26.67 18.85
CA ALA A 38 -7.31 26.68 18.55
C ALA A 38 -7.66 27.60 17.37
N ARG A 39 -6.89 28.68 17.13
CA ARG A 39 -7.04 29.52 15.93
C ARG A 39 -6.53 28.82 14.67
N ALA A 40 -5.40 28.13 14.76
CA ALA A 40 -4.86 27.31 13.67
C ALA A 40 -5.79 26.13 13.34
N GLN A 41 -6.35 25.47 14.36
CA GLN A 41 -7.30 24.39 14.21
C GLN A 41 -8.60 24.87 13.54
N ARG A 42 -9.20 25.97 14.02
CA ARG A 42 -10.39 26.57 13.39
C ARG A 42 -10.13 27.03 11.95
N TRP A 43 -8.96 27.59 11.67
CA TRP A 43 -8.57 27.97 10.30
C TRP A 43 -8.40 26.74 9.39
N ALA A 44 -7.84 25.66 9.91
CA ALA A 44 -7.63 24.44 9.18
C ALA A 44 -8.93 23.66 8.95
N GLU A 45 -9.80 23.53 9.95
CA GLU A 45 -11.14 22.93 9.86
C GLU A 45 -12.04 23.69 8.87
N LYS A 46 -11.99 25.04 8.89
CA LYS A 46 -12.81 25.88 8.00
C LYS A 46 -12.42 25.76 6.53
N ASN A 47 -11.15 25.48 6.22
CA ASN A 47 -10.66 25.59 4.84
C ASN A 47 -10.23 24.24 4.22
N TYR A 48 -9.61 23.30 4.96
CA TYR A 48 -8.88 22.18 4.32
C TYR A 48 -8.76 20.85 5.10
N MET A 49 -9.07 20.79 6.39
CA MET A 49 -9.05 19.54 7.17
C MET A 49 -10.39 18.81 7.07
N GLU A 50 -10.33 17.49 6.90
CA GLU A 50 -11.48 16.63 7.10
C GLU A 50 -11.93 16.75 8.58
N PRO A 51 -13.13 17.29 8.87
CA PRO A 51 -13.55 17.57 10.24
C PRO A 51 -13.77 16.28 11.05
N ARG A 52 -14.06 15.18 10.35
CA ARG A 52 -14.36 13.87 10.95
C ARG A 52 -13.14 12.97 10.82
N SER A 53 -12.37 12.91 11.91
CA SER A 53 -11.23 12.03 11.98
C SER A 53 -11.68 10.59 12.17
N ILE A 54 -11.74 10.06 13.39
CA ILE A 54 -12.12 8.66 13.64
C ILE A 54 -13.63 8.45 13.83
N GLU A 55 -14.43 9.49 13.63
CA GLU A 55 -15.87 9.41 13.87
C GLU A 55 -16.59 8.70 12.72
N ARG A 56 -17.71 8.05 13.05
CA ARG A 56 -18.57 7.44 12.04
C ARG A 56 -19.11 8.53 11.13
N VAL A 57 -19.01 8.33 9.81
CA VAL A 57 -19.68 9.17 8.83
C VAL A 57 -21.18 8.80 8.83
N PRO A 58 -22.09 9.68 9.24
CA PRO A 58 -23.54 9.53 9.16
C PRO A 58 -24.01 9.33 7.72
N GLU A 59 -25.18 8.72 7.55
CA GLU A 59 -25.69 8.34 6.23
C GLU A 59 -26.08 9.54 5.37
N ASP A 60 -26.48 10.64 6.00
CA ASP A 60 -26.83 11.91 5.37
C ASP A 60 -25.64 12.65 4.77
N GLU A 61 -24.39 12.31 5.13
CA GLU A 61 -23.18 12.90 4.55
C GLU A 61 -22.48 12.00 3.51
N ARG A 62 -23.03 10.81 3.23
CA ARG A 62 -22.47 9.83 2.29
C ARG A 62 -22.98 10.07 0.87
N HIS A 63 -22.45 11.11 0.22
CA HIS A 63 -22.89 11.54 -1.11
C HIS A 63 -22.00 11.10 -2.27
N ASP A 64 -20.85 10.46 -2.04
CA ASP A 64 -20.00 10.03 -3.15
C ASP A 64 -20.62 8.79 -3.82
N THR A 65 -20.97 8.92 -5.10
CA THR A 65 -21.54 7.84 -5.91
C THR A 65 -20.61 7.42 -7.05
N SER A 66 -19.44 8.05 -7.17
CA SER A 66 -18.54 7.84 -8.30
C SER A 66 -17.63 6.64 -8.06
N LEU A 67 -17.97 5.51 -8.69
CA LEU A 67 -17.13 4.31 -8.69
C LEU A 67 -15.80 4.53 -9.42
N ILE A 68 -15.76 5.48 -10.36
CA ILE A 68 -14.52 5.86 -11.04
C ILE A 68 -13.55 6.48 -10.04
N ASN A 69 -14.04 7.25 -9.06
CA ASN A 69 -13.18 7.84 -8.03
C ASN A 69 -12.49 6.76 -7.21
N VAL A 70 -13.24 5.73 -6.81
CA VAL A 70 -12.71 4.57 -6.09
C VAL A 70 -11.62 3.90 -6.91
N CYS A 71 -11.87 3.66 -8.20
CA CYS A 71 -10.90 3.05 -9.10
C CYS A 71 -9.64 3.92 -9.27
N THR A 72 -9.79 5.21 -9.59
CA THR A 72 -8.66 6.13 -9.85
C THR A 72 -7.84 6.41 -8.61
N MET A 73 -8.47 6.39 -7.43
CA MET A 73 -7.78 6.59 -6.17
C MET A 73 -6.83 5.44 -5.86
N TRP A 74 -7.22 4.18 -6.11
CA TRP A 74 -6.31 3.05 -5.99
C TRP A 74 -5.28 3.00 -7.13
N LEU A 75 -5.62 3.57 -8.28
CA LEU A 75 -4.74 3.56 -9.45
C LEU A 75 -3.47 4.40 -9.24
N SER A 76 -3.60 5.55 -8.58
CA SER A 76 -2.49 6.47 -8.29
C SER A 76 -1.34 5.90 -7.47
N PRO A 77 -1.54 5.44 -6.23
CA PRO A 77 -0.45 4.98 -5.38
C PRO A 77 0.17 3.67 -5.88
N ASN A 78 -0.49 2.97 -6.80
CA ASN A 78 0.04 1.74 -7.41
C ASN A 78 0.78 2.01 -8.74
N MET A 79 0.48 3.12 -9.45
CA MET A 79 1.18 3.53 -10.67
C MET A 79 2.44 4.36 -10.35
N VAL A 80 3.28 3.83 -9.47
CA VAL A 80 4.45 4.53 -8.90
C VAL A 80 5.69 3.64 -8.94
N MET A 81 6.83 4.23 -8.60
CA MET A 81 8.11 3.54 -8.61
C MET A 81 8.30 2.47 -7.52
N GLY A 82 7.52 2.54 -6.44
CA GLY A 82 7.51 1.48 -5.41
C GLY A 82 7.14 0.11 -5.98
N HIS A 83 6.08 0.03 -6.78
CA HIS A 83 5.69 -1.23 -7.43
C HIS A 83 6.68 -1.66 -8.52
N PHE A 84 7.26 -0.70 -9.25
CA PHE A 84 8.34 -1.02 -10.17
C PHE A 84 9.52 -1.69 -9.45
N ALA A 85 9.92 -1.18 -8.29
CA ALA A 85 11.00 -1.78 -7.49
C ALA A 85 10.68 -3.21 -7.03
N VAL A 86 9.42 -3.53 -6.72
CA VAL A 86 8.99 -4.91 -6.38
C VAL A 86 9.26 -5.85 -7.55
N GLY A 87 8.92 -5.46 -8.78
CA GLY A 87 9.16 -6.28 -9.97
C GLY A 87 10.65 -6.58 -10.24
N ILE A 88 11.57 -5.69 -9.83
CA ILE A 88 13.02 -5.88 -10.01
C ILE A 88 13.51 -7.09 -9.21
N LEU A 89 12.93 -7.30 -8.02
CA LEU A 89 13.39 -8.31 -7.06
C LEU A 89 13.31 -9.73 -7.62
N GLY A 90 12.37 -10.00 -8.54
CA GLY A 90 12.20 -11.33 -9.17
C GLY A 90 13.51 -11.84 -9.75
N LYS A 91 14.18 -11.03 -10.56
CA LYS A 91 15.52 -11.38 -11.07
C LYS A 91 16.63 -11.03 -10.07
N ALA A 92 16.61 -9.81 -9.50
CA ALA A 92 17.75 -9.27 -8.74
C ALA A 92 18.09 -10.08 -7.49
N ILE A 93 17.08 -10.60 -6.80
CA ILE A 93 17.22 -11.33 -5.53
C ILE A 93 16.90 -12.80 -5.72
N TYR A 94 15.80 -13.11 -6.43
CA TYR A 94 15.31 -14.49 -6.54
C TYR A 94 15.83 -15.25 -7.76
N GLY A 95 16.57 -14.58 -8.65
CA GLY A 95 17.21 -15.21 -9.81
C GLY A 95 16.24 -15.80 -10.83
N MET A 96 14.96 -15.45 -10.76
CA MET A 96 13.91 -16.00 -11.60
C MET A 96 14.02 -15.49 -13.05
N GLY A 97 13.44 -16.26 -13.98
CA GLY A 97 13.30 -15.87 -15.37
C GLY A 97 12.31 -14.71 -15.59
N VAL A 98 11.96 -14.47 -16.85
CA VAL A 98 10.97 -13.44 -17.19
C VAL A 98 9.54 -13.98 -17.00
N VAL A 99 9.27 -15.20 -17.47
CA VAL A 99 7.90 -15.75 -17.56
C VAL A 99 7.38 -16.17 -16.19
N ASP A 100 8.18 -16.87 -15.41
CA ASP A 100 7.91 -17.22 -14.00
C ASP A 100 7.65 -15.95 -13.17
N SER A 101 8.51 -14.93 -13.24
CA SER A 101 8.33 -13.65 -12.54
C SER A 101 7.00 -12.99 -12.91
N MET A 102 6.67 -12.90 -14.20
CA MET A 102 5.41 -12.31 -14.65
C MET A 102 4.18 -13.10 -14.18
N LEU A 103 4.24 -14.44 -14.18
CA LEU A 103 3.16 -15.28 -13.69
C LEU A 103 2.98 -15.16 -12.18
N VAL A 104 4.08 -15.14 -11.43
CA VAL A 104 4.06 -14.92 -9.98
C VAL A 104 3.43 -13.57 -9.66
N ILE A 105 3.86 -12.50 -10.34
CA ILE A 105 3.27 -11.16 -10.21
C ILE A 105 1.76 -11.20 -10.45
N LEU A 106 1.33 -11.86 -11.52
CA LEU A 106 -0.08 -11.95 -11.87
C LEU A 106 -0.89 -12.67 -10.77
N PHE A 107 -0.51 -13.89 -10.39
CA PHE A 107 -1.28 -14.68 -9.44
C PHE A 107 -1.20 -14.14 -8.01
N ALA A 108 -0.04 -13.62 -7.59
CA ALA A 108 0.12 -13.03 -6.27
C ALA A 108 -0.73 -11.77 -6.11
N ASN A 109 -0.75 -10.87 -7.11
CA ASN A 109 -1.62 -9.68 -7.08
C ASN A 109 -3.10 -10.07 -7.16
N LEU A 110 -3.47 -11.01 -8.05
CA LEU A 110 -4.85 -11.49 -8.18
C LEU A 110 -5.42 -12.00 -6.86
N LEU A 111 -4.61 -12.66 -6.04
CA LEU A 111 -5.01 -13.16 -4.72
C LEU A 111 -4.88 -12.11 -3.62
N GLY A 112 -3.79 -11.35 -3.61
CA GLY A 112 -3.47 -10.37 -2.57
C GLY A 112 -4.40 -9.16 -2.55
N VAL A 113 -5.01 -8.82 -3.69
CA VAL A 113 -5.98 -7.72 -3.81
C VAL A 113 -7.38 -8.12 -3.30
N LEU A 114 -7.74 -9.41 -3.27
CA LEU A 114 -9.09 -9.85 -2.87
C LEU A 114 -9.49 -9.39 -1.45
N PRO A 115 -8.64 -9.51 -0.41
CA PRO A 115 -8.95 -8.99 0.91
C PRO A 115 -9.20 -7.47 0.89
N VAL A 116 -8.44 -6.72 0.10
CA VAL A 116 -8.59 -5.26 -0.02
C VAL A 116 -9.97 -4.92 -0.59
N CYS A 117 -10.38 -5.59 -1.67
CA CYS A 117 -11.70 -5.39 -2.27
C CYS A 117 -12.84 -5.80 -1.34
N PHE A 118 -12.66 -6.87 -0.57
CA PHE A 118 -13.63 -7.32 0.42
C PHE A 118 -13.81 -6.27 1.53
N PHE A 119 -12.73 -5.75 2.09
CA PHE A 119 -12.79 -4.73 3.15
C PHE A 119 -13.29 -3.37 2.65
N SER A 120 -13.01 -3.00 1.40
CA SER A 120 -13.62 -1.80 0.78
C SER A 120 -15.14 -1.87 0.70
N CYS A 121 -15.76 -3.06 0.74
CA CYS A 121 -17.22 -3.17 0.80
C CYS A 121 -17.81 -2.77 2.16
N PHE A 122 -16.99 -2.63 3.20
CA PHE A 122 -17.44 -2.31 4.56
C PHE A 122 -17.58 -0.80 4.81
N GLY A 123 -16.82 0.03 4.10
CA GLY A 123 -16.91 1.49 4.21
C GLY A 123 -18.34 2.04 4.06
N PRO A 124 -19.06 1.75 2.96
CA PRO A 124 -20.41 2.28 2.74
C PRO A 124 -21.45 1.76 3.74
N VAL A 125 -21.26 0.54 4.26
CA VAL A 125 -22.21 -0.11 5.18
C VAL A 125 -22.09 0.49 6.56
N PHE A 126 -20.88 0.51 7.11
CA PHE A 126 -20.66 0.92 8.50
C PHE A 126 -20.44 2.43 8.64
N GLY A 127 -19.91 3.10 7.61
CA GLY A 127 -19.44 4.48 7.71
C GLY A 127 -18.24 4.61 8.65
N LEU A 128 -17.49 3.52 8.85
CA LEU A 128 -16.33 3.45 9.73
C LEU A 128 -15.08 3.18 8.91
N ARG A 129 -13.99 3.79 9.35
CA ARG A 129 -12.64 3.57 8.81
C ARG A 129 -12.10 2.20 9.16
N GLN A 130 -11.12 1.73 8.38
CA GLN A 130 -10.63 0.36 8.40
C GLN A 130 -10.08 -0.06 9.76
N MET A 131 -9.21 0.73 10.39
CA MET A 131 -8.71 0.40 11.72
C MET A 131 -9.80 0.42 12.79
N ILE A 132 -10.84 1.22 12.61
CA ILE A 132 -11.95 1.28 13.57
C ILE A 132 -12.83 0.04 13.45
N LEU A 133 -13.03 -0.45 12.22
CA LEU A 133 -13.69 -1.74 11.97
C LEU A 133 -12.94 -2.91 12.64
N GLY A 134 -11.61 -2.83 12.72
CA GLY A 134 -10.78 -3.82 13.42
C GLY A 134 -11.18 -4.03 14.88
N ARG A 135 -11.77 -3.03 15.53
CA ARG A 135 -12.27 -3.13 16.91
C ARG A 135 -13.32 -4.23 17.10
N PHE A 136 -14.13 -4.53 16.08
CA PHE A 136 -15.13 -5.60 16.19
C PHE A 136 -14.51 -6.99 16.35
N TRP A 137 -13.22 -7.13 16.03
CA TRP A 137 -12.44 -8.36 16.13
C TRP A 137 -11.48 -8.35 17.33
N PHE A 138 -10.76 -7.24 17.51
CA PHE A 138 -9.66 -7.09 18.49
C PHE A 138 -10.04 -6.30 19.75
N GLY A 139 -11.32 -5.99 19.95
CA GLY A 139 -11.77 -5.16 21.08
C GLY A 139 -11.11 -3.78 21.14
N SER A 140 -11.25 -3.10 22.29
CA SER A 140 -10.73 -1.72 22.49
C SER A 140 -9.24 -1.66 22.83
N TYR A 141 -8.66 -2.74 23.36
CA TYR A 141 -7.25 -2.80 23.75
C TYR A 141 -6.38 -3.42 22.66
N GLY A 142 -6.76 -4.56 22.09
CA GLY A 142 -6.02 -5.22 21.00
C GLY A 142 -5.92 -4.36 19.75
N ILE A 143 -6.96 -3.58 19.43
CA ILE A 143 -6.90 -2.67 18.28
C ILE A 143 -5.80 -1.61 18.39
N ARG A 144 -5.38 -1.24 19.61
CA ARG A 144 -4.25 -0.30 19.82
C ARG A 144 -2.95 -0.95 19.38
N VAL A 145 -2.74 -2.23 19.70
CA VAL A 145 -1.55 -2.98 19.28
C VAL A 145 -1.55 -3.18 17.76
N VAL A 146 -2.68 -3.60 17.19
CA VAL A 146 -2.82 -3.77 15.74
C VAL A 146 -2.59 -2.45 15.00
N SER A 147 -3.13 -1.33 15.51
CA SER A 147 -2.92 -0.01 14.93
C SER A 147 -1.47 0.45 15.05
N ALA A 148 -0.76 0.12 16.14
CA ALA A 148 0.66 0.41 16.29
C ALA A 148 1.51 -0.36 15.26
N ILE A 149 1.19 -1.63 15.01
CA ILE A 149 1.85 -2.43 13.96
C ILE A 149 1.55 -1.81 12.58
N ALA A 150 0.31 -1.39 12.32
CA ALA A 150 -0.06 -0.73 11.08
C ALA A 150 0.71 0.60 10.88
N CYS A 151 0.95 1.37 11.94
CA CYS A 151 1.82 2.56 11.89
C CYS A 151 3.25 2.21 11.44
N VAL A 152 3.85 1.16 12.02
CA VAL A 152 5.20 0.71 11.66
C VAL A 152 5.24 0.24 10.21
N SER A 153 4.22 -0.51 9.76
CA SER A 153 4.09 -0.93 8.37
C SER A 153 3.99 0.25 7.41
N GLY A 154 3.14 1.24 7.70
CA GLY A 154 3.01 2.45 6.87
C GLY A 154 4.30 3.26 6.80
N LEU A 155 5.04 3.37 7.90
CA LEU A 155 6.35 4.01 7.93
C LEU A 155 7.38 3.25 7.07
N GLY A 156 7.40 1.92 7.17
CA GLY A 156 8.28 1.07 6.35
C GLY A 156 8.05 1.27 4.85
N TRP A 157 6.79 1.25 4.41
CA TRP A 157 6.44 1.53 3.02
C TRP A 157 6.82 2.95 2.60
N ALA A 158 6.57 3.94 3.45
CA ALA A 158 6.99 5.32 3.18
C ALA A 158 8.51 5.43 3.01
N THR A 159 9.30 4.75 3.84
CA THR A 159 10.76 4.72 3.73
C THR A 159 11.21 4.11 2.41
N VAL A 160 10.68 2.94 2.02
CA VAL A 160 11.02 2.28 0.75
C VAL A 160 10.74 3.20 -0.44
N ASN A 161 9.57 3.84 -0.46
CA ASN A 161 9.19 4.76 -1.53
C ASN A 161 10.12 5.96 -1.65
N VAL A 162 10.53 6.55 -0.52
CA VAL A 162 11.45 7.71 -0.52
C VAL A 162 12.83 7.30 -1.02
N ILE A 163 13.32 6.10 -0.67
CA ILE A 163 14.60 5.58 -1.15
C ILE A 163 14.58 5.43 -2.68
N VAL A 164 13.56 4.78 -3.24
CA VAL A 164 13.43 4.60 -4.69
C VAL A 164 13.25 5.95 -5.41
N GLY A 165 12.53 6.91 -4.80
CA GLY A 165 12.43 8.27 -5.30
C GLY A 165 13.79 8.99 -5.35
N ALA A 166 14.62 8.80 -4.32
CA ALA A 166 15.96 9.37 -4.25
C ALA A 166 16.92 8.74 -5.28
N GLU A 167 16.82 7.44 -5.53
CA GLU A 167 17.56 6.74 -6.58
C GLU A 167 17.33 7.37 -7.96
N LEU A 168 16.10 7.76 -8.28
CA LEU A 168 15.77 8.44 -9.54
C LEU A 168 16.38 9.83 -9.63
N ILE A 169 16.36 10.60 -8.53
CA ILE A 169 16.98 11.93 -8.48
C ILE A 169 18.50 11.80 -8.67
N HIS A 170 19.13 10.83 -8.00
CA HIS A 170 20.56 10.57 -8.14
C HIS A 170 20.92 10.14 -9.57
N ALA A 171 20.06 9.34 -10.22
CA ALA A 171 20.24 8.93 -11.62
C ALA A 171 20.11 10.12 -12.60
N VAL A 172 19.33 11.15 -12.27
CA VAL A 172 19.25 12.39 -13.06
C VAL A 172 20.53 13.22 -12.93
N ASN A 173 20.99 13.38 -11.69
CA ASN A 173 22.21 14.12 -11.37
C ASN A 173 23.00 13.42 -10.27
N THR A 174 24.13 12.84 -10.65
CA THR A 174 25.05 12.12 -9.75
C THR A 174 25.67 13.02 -8.69
N ASP A 175 25.67 14.35 -8.89
CA ASP A 175 26.15 15.31 -7.88
C ASP A 175 25.22 15.40 -6.67
N VAL A 176 23.95 14.99 -6.81
CA VAL A 176 23.00 14.95 -5.71
C VAL A 176 23.13 13.61 -5.00
N PRO A 177 23.73 13.54 -3.80
CA PRO A 177 23.89 12.27 -3.10
C PRO A 177 22.52 11.71 -2.68
N GLY A 178 22.40 10.38 -2.57
CA GLY A 178 21.14 9.71 -2.25
C GLY A 178 20.44 10.23 -0.99
N TRP A 179 21.19 10.58 0.07
CA TRP A 179 20.62 11.16 1.29
C TRP A 179 19.95 12.52 1.05
N ALA A 180 20.47 13.33 0.12
CA ALA A 180 19.87 14.61 -0.23
C ALA A 180 18.59 14.39 -1.04
N GLY A 181 18.57 13.41 -1.93
CA GLY A 181 17.36 12.97 -2.64
C GLY A 181 16.25 12.55 -1.69
N ILE A 182 16.58 11.80 -0.62
CA ILE A 182 15.63 11.40 0.43
C ILE A 182 15.00 12.63 1.09
N ILE A 183 15.81 13.63 1.48
CA ILE A 183 15.32 14.87 2.11
C ILE A 183 14.42 15.65 1.16
N ILE A 184 14.77 15.74 -0.13
CA ILE A 184 13.97 16.44 -1.13
C ILE A 184 12.58 15.79 -1.26
N ILE A 185 12.51 14.46 -1.46
CA ILE A 185 11.24 13.74 -1.61
C ILE A 185 10.43 13.79 -0.31
N ALA A 186 11.06 13.64 0.85
CA ALA A 186 10.39 13.75 2.15
C ALA A 186 9.80 15.15 2.35
N PHE A 187 10.55 16.21 1.99
CA PHE A 187 10.08 17.59 2.07
C PHE A 187 8.92 17.85 1.09
N CYS A 188 8.99 17.36 -0.15
CA CYS A 188 7.89 17.47 -1.12
C CYS A 188 6.63 16.73 -0.64
N THR A 189 6.79 15.53 -0.07
CA THR A 189 5.69 14.76 0.52
C THR A 189 5.05 15.53 1.67
N PHE A 190 5.87 16.04 2.59
CA PHE A 190 5.41 16.85 3.71
C PHE A 190 4.64 18.09 3.23
N LEU A 191 5.18 18.82 2.25
CA LEU A 191 4.58 20.03 1.71
C LEU A 191 3.19 19.76 1.10
N ILE A 192 3.03 18.68 0.32
CA ILE A 192 1.72 18.32 -0.26
C ILE A 192 0.73 17.92 0.84
N THR A 193 1.18 17.20 1.86
CA THR A 193 0.32 16.81 2.99
C THR A 193 -0.09 18.00 3.87
N LEU A 194 0.66 19.11 3.89
CA LEU A 194 0.28 20.32 4.63
C LEU A 194 -0.96 21.02 4.07
N PHE A 195 -1.22 20.90 2.76
CA PHE A 195 -2.35 21.58 2.12
C PHE A 195 -3.71 20.89 2.34
N GLY A 196 -3.74 19.78 3.09
CA GLY A 196 -4.96 19.12 3.56
C GLY A 196 -5.62 18.17 2.56
N TYR A 197 -6.73 17.56 2.99
CA TYR A 197 -7.39 16.43 2.34
C TYR A 197 -7.81 16.72 0.89
N LYS A 198 -8.34 17.92 0.61
CA LYS A 198 -8.83 18.28 -0.73
C LYS A 198 -7.73 18.32 -1.79
N VAL A 199 -6.54 18.84 -1.44
CA VAL A 199 -5.40 18.92 -2.37
C VAL A 199 -4.83 17.53 -2.61
N VAL A 200 -4.71 16.72 -1.56
CA VAL A 200 -4.29 15.31 -1.68
C VAL A 200 -5.27 14.53 -2.56
N HIS A 201 -6.58 14.61 -2.32
CA HIS A 201 -7.58 13.91 -3.14
C HIS A 201 -7.57 14.34 -4.61
N TYR A 202 -7.35 15.64 -4.87
CA TYR A 202 -7.22 16.12 -6.24
C TYR A 202 -5.93 15.59 -6.90
N TYR A 203 -4.81 15.62 -6.17
CA TYR A 203 -3.54 15.08 -6.64
C TYR A 203 -3.65 13.58 -6.93
N GLU A 204 -4.16 12.77 -6.00
CA GLU A 204 -4.36 11.32 -6.16
C GLU A 204 -5.26 10.96 -7.34
N ARG A 205 -6.23 11.81 -7.69
CA ARG A 205 -7.10 11.53 -8.84
C ARG A 205 -6.34 11.56 -10.17
N TYR A 206 -5.27 12.36 -10.29
CA TYR A 206 -4.63 12.68 -11.56
C TYR A 206 -3.13 12.37 -11.65
N SER A 207 -2.45 12.18 -10.52
CA SER A 207 -1.01 11.86 -10.40
C SER A 207 -0.59 10.62 -11.17
N TRP A 208 -1.49 9.67 -11.41
CA TRP A 208 -1.22 8.47 -12.19
C TRP A 208 -1.01 8.75 -13.68
N ILE A 209 -1.62 9.80 -14.24
CA ILE A 209 -1.62 10.04 -15.69
C ILE A 209 -0.21 10.35 -16.20
N PRO A 210 0.55 11.29 -15.61
CA PRO A 210 1.93 11.52 -16.03
C PRO A 210 2.80 10.26 -15.89
N ASN A 211 2.66 9.49 -14.80
CA ASN A 211 3.43 8.27 -14.61
C ASN A 211 3.10 7.20 -15.62
N PHE A 212 1.81 7.01 -15.93
CA PHE A 212 1.39 6.06 -16.94
C PHE A 212 1.99 6.41 -18.31
N ILE A 213 1.98 7.69 -18.69
CA ILE A 213 2.61 8.17 -19.93
C ILE A 213 4.12 7.88 -19.91
N VAL A 214 4.81 8.18 -18.81
CA VAL A 214 6.25 7.92 -18.70
C VAL A 214 6.56 6.42 -18.74
N TYR A 215 5.76 5.54 -18.13
CA TYR A 215 5.91 4.10 -18.24
C TYR A 215 5.71 3.59 -19.68
N LEU A 216 4.78 4.18 -20.44
CA LEU A 216 4.62 3.87 -21.86
C LEU A 216 5.82 4.33 -22.69
N ILE A 217 6.37 5.51 -22.40
CA ILE A 217 7.60 6.01 -23.04
C ILE A 217 8.78 5.09 -22.71
N LEU A 218 8.92 4.68 -21.44
CA LEU A 218 9.93 3.75 -20.98
C LEU A 218 9.84 2.42 -21.73
N LEU A 219 8.64 1.84 -21.78
CA LEU A 219 8.39 0.58 -22.50
C LEU A 219 8.69 0.72 -24.00
N GLY A 220 8.23 1.80 -24.65
CA GLY A 220 8.49 2.05 -26.07
C GLY A 220 9.97 2.22 -26.38
N THR A 221 10.70 2.94 -25.53
CA THR A 221 12.15 3.15 -25.63
C THR A 221 12.91 1.84 -25.45
N PHE A 222 12.51 1.05 -24.44
CA PHE A 222 13.13 -0.23 -24.15
C PHE A 222 12.93 -1.26 -25.27
N ILE A 223 11.72 -1.32 -25.84
CA ILE A 223 11.45 -2.20 -26.99
C ILE A 223 12.29 -1.76 -28.19
N HIS A 224 12.41 -0.45 -28.44
CA HIS A 224 13.21 0.07 -29.54
C HIS A 224 14.72 -0.19 -29.39
N SER A 225 15.23 -0.23 -28.15
CA SER A 225 16.64 -0.53 -27.89
C SER A 225 17.03 -1.98 -28.24
N GLY A 226 16.05 -2.88 -28.35
CA GLY A 226 16.29 -4.30 -28.64
C GLY A 226 17.05 -5.04 -27.54
N ALA A 227 17.15 -4.46 -26.34
CA ALA A 227 17.93 -4.99 -25.23
C ALA A 227 17.20 -6.07 -24.41
N TYR A 228 15.99 -6.47 -24.83
CA TYR A 228 15.23 -7.53 -24.18
C TYR A 228 16.00 -8.85 -24.23
N VAL A 229 16.15 -9.49 -23.08
CA VAL A 229 16.75 -10.82 -22.96
C VAL A 229 15.71 -11.76 -22.41
N HIS A 230 15.41 -12.82 -23.15
CA HIS A 230 14.56 -13.88 -22.62
C HIS A 230 15.37 -14.74 -21.65
N ILE A 231 15.22 -14.47 -20.35
CA ILE A 231 15.78 -15.32 -19.30
C ILE A 231 14.80 -16.51 -19.13
N PRO A 232 15.25 -17.74 -19.42
CA PRO A 232 14.39 -18.91 -19.40
C PRO A 232 13.92 -19.21 -17.97
N MET A 233 12.74 -19.81 -17.87
CA MET A 233 12.22 -20.32 -16.60
C MET A 233 13.10 -21.45 -16.09
N GLY A 234 13.53 -21.37 -14.83
CA GLY A 234 14.29 -22.42 -14.18
C GLY A 234 13.43 -23.66 -13.89
N THR A 235 14.09 -24.73 -13.44
CA THR A 235 13.42 -25.92 -12.92
C THR A 235 14.19 -26.46 -11.73
N GLY A 236 13.49 -27.09 -10.78
CA GLY A 236 14.10 -27.69 -9.59
C GLY A 236 13.71 -26.97 -8.30
N SER A 237 14.29 -27.40 -7.17
CA SER A 237 13.96 -26.85 -5.84
C SER A 237 14.33 -25.38 -5.69
N ALA A 238 15.40 -24.94 -6.35
CA ALA A 238 15.86 -23.56 -6.31
C ALA A 238 14.83 -22.61 -6.93
N GLU A 239 14.28 -22.99 -8.09
CA GLU A 239 13.24 -22.23 -8.78
C GLU A 239 11.96 -22.17 -7.94
N VAL A 240 11.52 -23.29 -7.38
CA VAL A 240 10.32 -23.34 -6.52
C VAL A 240 10.49 -22.42 -5.30
N SER A 241 11.68 -22.40 -4.69
CA SER A 241 11.98 -21.50 -3.57
C SER A 241 11.93 -20.03 -3.99
N GLY A 242 12.53 -19.69 -5.14
CA GLY A 242 12.46 -18.35 -5.73
C GLY A 242 11.03 -17.90 -5.97
N VAL A 243 10.23 -18.76 -6.61
CA VAL A 243 8.81 -18.54 -6.90
C VAL A 243 8.00 -18.30 -5.63
N LEU A 244 8.13 -19.14 -4.61
CA LEU A 244 7.37 -18.99 -3.35
C LEU A 244 7.79 -17.76 -2.55
N SER A 245 9.08 -17.45 -2.54
CA SER A 245 9.62 -16.27 -1.86
C SER A 245 9.16 -14.98 -2.55
N PHE A 246 9.28 -14.91 -3.88
CA PHE A 246 8.83 -13.77 -4.65
C PHE A 246 7.30 -13.61 -4.59
N PHE A 247 6.55 -14.72 -4.65
CA PHE A 247 5.10 -14.72 -4.44
C PHE A 247 4.74 -14.09 -3.09
N SER A 248 5.46 -14.45 -2.02
CA SER A 248 5.22 -13.90 -0.68
C SER A 248 5.46 -12.39 -0.62
N VAL A 249 6.49 -11.88 -1.30
CA VAL A 249 6.78 -10.44 -1.38
C VAL A 249 5.69 -9.70 -2.16
N VAL A 250 5.32 -10.18 -3.34
CA VAL A 250 4.28 -9.54 -4.17
C VAL A 250 2.92 -9.60 -3.46
N PHE A 251 2.56 -10.76 -2.90
CA PHE A 251 1.32 -10.93 -2.14
C PHE A 251 1.30 -10.01 -0.91
N GLY A 252 2.40 -9.94 -0.17
CA GLY A 252 2.57 -9.06 0.98
C GLY A 252 2.41 -7.58 0.63
N THR A 253 2.94 -7.18 -0.53
CA THR A 253 2.78 -5.82 -1.07
C THR A 253 1.30 -5.52 -1.34
N ALA A 254 0.62 -6.40 -2.07
CA ALA A 254 -0.79 -6.23 -2.44
C ALA A 254 -1.75 -6.23 -1.24
N ILE A 255 -1.56 -7.15 -0.28
CA ILE A 255 -2.44 -7.28 0.88
C ILE A 255 -2.25 -6.15 1.89
N SER A 256 -1.11 -5.46 1.89
CA SER A 256 -0.81 -4.40 2.86
C SER A 256 -1.83 -3.24 2.79
N TRP A 257 -2.40 -2.99 1.60
CA TRP A 257 -3.48 -2.04 1.35
C TRP A 257 -4.79 -2.36 2.11
N SER A 258 -4.96 -3.60 2.60
CA SER A 258 -6.12 -4.01 3.40
C SER A 258 -6.26 -3.23 4.70
N SER A 259 -5.17 -2.66 5.20
CA SER A 259 -5.14 -1.82 6.41
C SER A 259 -5.84 -0.46 6.22
N MET A 260 -6.12 -0.06 4.98
CA MET A 260 -6.67 1.26 4.63
C MET A 260 -7.91 1.16 3.73
N ALA A 261 -8.38 -0.06 3.46
CA ALA A 261 -9.33 -0.36 2.39
C ALA A 261 -10.69 0.35 2.51
N ALA A 262 -11.23 0.44 3.74
CA ALA A 262 -12.52 1.07 4.00
C ALA A 262 -12.45 2.61 4.10
N ASP A 263 -11.26 3.19 4.28
CA ASP A 263 -11.09 4.62 4.54
C ASP A 263 -11.57 5.47 3.37
N TYR A 264 -11.36 4.97 2.15
CA TYR A 264 -11.70 5.69 0.93
C TYR A 264 -13.10 5.40 0.38
N THR A 265 -13.82 4.47 0.99
CA THR A 265 -15.20 4.11 0.59
C THR A 265 -16.22 4.54 1.64
N VAL A 266 -15.78 5.22 2.70
CA VAL A 266 -16.61 5.63 3.84
C VAL A 266 -17.70 6.65 3.47
N TYR A 267 -17.45 7.44 2.43
CA TYR A 267 -18.37 8.47 1.92
C TYR A 267 -19.38 7.95 0.88
N HIS A 268 -19.34 6.66 0.53
CA HIS A 268 -20.31 6.05 -0.36
C HIS A 268 -21.62 5.71 0.38
N PRO A 269 -22.78 5.84 -0.27
CA PRO A 269 -24.06 5.55 0.36
C PRO A 269 -24.21 4.05 0.66
N PRO A 270 -24.94 3.68 1.72
CA PRO A 270 -25.15 2.28 2.10
C PRO A 270 -25.96 1.47 1.07
N THR A 271 -26.66 2.17 0.16
CA THR A 271 -27.42 1.57 -0.94
C THR A 271 -26.55 1.18 -2.14
N GLU A 272 -25.26 1.58 -2.17
CA GLU A 272 -24.36 1.27 -3.28
C GLU A 272 -24.08 -0.24 -3.37
N SER A 273 -23.95 -0.73 -4.60
CA SER A 273 -23.78 -2.17 -4.79
C SER A 273 -22.37 -2.61 -4.37
N LYS A 274 -22.30 -3.51 -3.39
CA LYS A 274 -21.05 -4.13 -2.92
C LYS A 274 -20.22 -4.73 -4.05
N ARG A 275 -20.88 -5.35 -5.05
CA ARG A 275 -20.20 -5.92 -6.22
C ARG A 275 -19.51 -4.85 -7.05
N LYS A 276 -20.15 -3.69 -7.24
CA LYS A 276 -19.57 -2.59 -8.01
C LYS A 276 -18.35 -2.01 -7.31
N ILE A 277 -18.41 -1.80 -6.00
CA ILE A 277 -17.28 -1.33 -5.19
C ILE A 277 -16.14 -2.35 -5.24
N PHE A 278 -16.45 -3.64 -5.06
CA PHE A 278 -15.47 -4.72 -5.15
C PHE A 278 -14.71 -4.67 -6.49
N PHE A 279 -15.42 -4.65 -7.62
CA PHE A 279 -14.78 -4.65 -8.94
C PHE A 279 -14.09 -3.32 -9.27
N ALA A 280 -14.61 -2.18 -8.78
CA ALA A 280 -13.95 -0.89 -8.96
C ALA A 280 -12.61 -0.83 -8.21
N THR A 281 -12.56 -1.28 -6.95
CA THR A 281 -11.32 -1.41 -6.18
C THR A 281 -10.37 -2.43 -6.84
N TRP A 282 -10.91 -3.58 -7.28
CA TRP A 282 -10.11 -4.63 -7.90
C TRP A 282 -9.42 -4.16 -9.19
N LEU A 283 -10.16 -3.48 -10.07
CA LEU A 283 -9.60 -2.93 -11.30
C LEU A 283 -8.59 -1.82 -11.02
N GLY A 284 -8.87 -0.97 -10.02
CA GLY A 284 -7.99 0.11 -9.59
C GLY A 284 -6.66 -0.37 -9.00
N LEU A 285 -6.60 -1.59 -8.46
CA LEU A 285 -5.38 -2.18 -7.90
C LEU A 285 -4.66 -3.10 -8.89
N ILE A 286 -5.38 -4.05 -9.52
CA ILE A 286 -4.75 -5.06 -10.37
C ILE A 286 -4.07 -4.44 -11.59
N PHE A 287 -4.74 -3.51 -12.26
CA PHE A 287 -4.19 -2.90 -13.48
C PHE A 287 -2.84 -2.21 -13.23
N PRO A 288 -2.71 -1.22 -12.32
CA PRO A 288 -1.43 -0.54 -12.10
C PRO A 288 -0.36 -1.46 -11.51
N SER A 289 -0.68 -2.34 -10.56
CA SER A 289 0.32 -3.20 -9.92
C SER A 289 0.92 -4.18 -10.93
N VAL A 290 0.08 -4.91 -11.67
CA VAL A 290 0.56 -5.84 -12.70
C VAL A 290 1.28 -5.11 -13.83
N PHE A 291 0.76 -3.97 -14.28
CA PHE A 291 1.37 -3.19 -15.36
C PHE A 291 2.78 -2.71 -15.00
N THR A 292 2.94 -2.07 -13.83
CA THR A 292 4.24 -1.52 -13.41
C THR A 292 5.26 -2.62 -13.07
N GLU A 293 4.82 -3.68 -12.38
CA GLU A 293 5.68 -4.81 -12.02
C GLU A 293 6.12 -5.59 -13.26
N TRP A 294 5.25 -5.81 -14.26
CA TRP A 294 5.65 -6.46 -15.52
C TRP A 294 6.65 -5.65 -16.34
N ILE A 295 6.46 -4.32 -16.46
CA ILE A 295 7.44 -3.46 -17.13
C ILE A 295 8.79 -3.59 -16.43
N SER A 296 8.80 -3.63 -15.09
CA SER A 296 10.01 -3.82 -14.32
C SER A 296 10.73 -5.13 -14.63
N VAL A 297 10.02 -6.27 -14.67
CA VAL A 297 10.63 -7.56 -15.05
C VAL A 297 11.24 -7.49 -16.45
N VAL A 298 10.51 -6.89 -17.41
CA VAL A 298 10.97 -6.75 -18.79
C VAL A 298 12.23 -5.89 -18.87
N VAL A 299 12.27 -4.74 -18.20
CA VAL A 299 13.44 -3.85 -18.17
C VAL A 299 14.61 -4.51 -17.45
N MET A 300 14.36 -5.17 -16.32
CA MET A 300 15.38 -5.86 -15.53
C MET A 300 16.02 -7.03 -16.31
N SER A 301 15.31 -7.62 -17.28
CA SER A 301 15.87 -8.67 -18.13
C SER A 301 17.14 -8.24 -18.87
N ALA A 302 17.27 -6.95 -19.27
CA ALA A 302 18.43 -6.43 -19.99
C ALA A 302 19.73 -6.44 -19.15
N THR A 303 19.63 -6.50 -17.82
CA THR A 303 20.81 -6.71 -16.96
C THR A 303 21.42 -8.11 -17.17
N GLY A 304 20.75 -9.01 -17.89
CA GLY A 304 21.20 -10.35 -18.25
C GLY A 304 21.97 -10.44 -19.57
N LEU A 305 22.21 -9.33 -20.27
CA LEU A 305 23.08 -9.32 -21.45
C LEU A 305 24.47 -9.86 -21.07
N GLY A 306 24.92 -10.90 -21.77
CA GLY A 306 26.05 -11.74 -21.38
C GLY A 306 27.44 -11.05 -21.35
N PRO A 307 28.47 -11.74 -20.83
CA PRO A 307 29.82 -11.20 -20.58
C PRO A 307 30.61 -10.77 -21.85
N THR A 308 30.09 -11.04 -23.05
CA THR A 308 30.61 -10.50 -24.32
C THR A 308 30.27 -9.03 -24.54
N ALA A 309 29.31 -8.48 -23.79
CA ALA A 309 29.06 -7.04 -23.69
C ALA A 309 29.89 -6.48 -22.53
N THR A 310 31.15 -6.14 -22.79
CA THR A 310 32.12 -5.62 -21.80
C THR A 310 31.65 -4.35 -21.05
N ASN A 311 30.49 -3.80 -21.38
CA ASN A 311 29.90 -2.64 -20.71
C ASN A 311 28.34 -2.69 -20.77
N ASN A 312 27.71 -3.57 -20.01
CA ASN A 312 26.23 -3.61 -19.92
C ASN A 312 25.72 -2.37 -19.19
N ILE A 313 25.23 -1.38 -19.94
CA ILE A 313 24.72 -0.11 -19.41
C ILE A 313 23.59 -0.29 -18.39
N TYR A 314 22.76 -1.33 -18.53
CA TYR A 314 21.63 -1.58 -17.65
C TYR A 314 22.08 -2.17 -16.31
N LEU A 315 23.06 -3.08 -16.35
CA LEU A 315 23.65 -3.63 -15.13
C LEU A 315 24.47 -2.59 -14.39
N ASN A 316 25.25 -1.77 -15.10
CA ASN A 316 26.01 -0.68 -14.49
C ASN A 316 25.08 0.37 -13.88
N GLY A 317 24.06 0.82 -14.62
CA GLY A 317 23.06 1.74 -14.08
C GLY A 317 22.36 1.19 -12.83
N TYR A 318 22.02 -0.10 -12.82
CA TYR A 318 21.46 -0.75 -11.64
C TYR A 318 22.44 -0.79 -10.46
N ASN A 319 23.72 -1.05 -10.70
CA ASN A 319 24.75 -1.04 -9.65
C ASN A 319 25.05 0.38 -9.13
N ASP A 320 24.93 1.39 -9.98
CA ASP A 320 25.24 2.79 -9.64
C ASP A 320 24.11 3.43 -8.82
N SER A 321 22.84 3.19 -9.16
CA SER A 321 21.70 3.88 -8.54
C SER A 321 20.44 3.03 -8.43
N GLY A 322 20.56 1.70 -8.32
CA GLY A 322 19.44 0.80 -8.09
C GLY A 322 18.36 0.88 -9.18
N ALA A 323 17.10 0.93 -8.76
CA ALA A 323 15.96 1.00 -9.66
C ALA A 323 15.98 2.28 -10.51
N GLY A 324 16.40 3.40 -9.91
CA GLY A 324 16.48 4.68 -10.61
C GLY A 324 17.53 4.69 -11.72
N GLY A 325 18.70 4.12 -11.47
CA GLY A 325 19.77 4.01 -12.45
C GLY A 325 19.45 3.04 -13.59
N LEU A 326 18.72 1.95 -13.32
CA LEU A 326 18.22 1.05 -14.36
C LEU A 326 17.31 1.77 -15.36
N ILE A 327 16.35 2.57 -14.88
CA ILE A 327 15.48 3.38 -15.74
C ILE A 327 16.27 4.48 -16.44
N GLY A 328 17.23 5.09 -15.74
CA GLY A 328 18.15 6.06 -16.33
C GLY A 328 18.93 5.51 -17.51
N ALA A 329 19.42 4.26 -17.42
CA ALA A 329 20.10 3.57 -18.51
C ALA A 329 19.20 3.32 -19.73
N VAL A 330 17.88 3.23 -19.55
CA VAL A 330 16.92 3.15 -20.67
C VAL A 330 16.65 4.54 -21.25
N LEU A 331 16.30 5.51 -20.41
CA LEU A 331 15.76 6.80 -20.88
C LEU A 331 16.83 7.81 -21.30
N ILE A 332 17.93 7.94 -20.54
CA ILE A 332 18.92 9.00 -20.76
C ILE A 332 19.67 8.80 -22.09
N PRO A 333 20.17 7.60 -22.45
CA PRO A 333 20.91 7.43 -23.70
C PRO A 333 20.06 7.67 -24.95
N HIS A 334 18.76 7.38 -24.88
CA HIS A 334 17.87 7.43 -26.05
C HIS A 334 17.11 8.76 -26.17
N LEU A 335 16.75 9.40 -25.04
CA LEU A 335 15.93 10.61 -25.00
C LEU A 335 16.66 11.84 -24.44
N GLY A 336 17.91 11.68 -23.96
CA GLY A 336 18.72 12.78 -23.44
C GLY A 336 18.03 13.51 -22.28
N ASP A 337 17.90 14.84 -22.42
CA ASP A 337 17.29 15.70 -21.40
C ASP A 337 15.81 15.42 -21.15
N PHE A 338 15.08 14.94 -22.17
CA PHE A 338 13.70 14.52 -21.97
C PHE A 338 13.62 13.23 -21.13
N GLY A 339 14.61 12.35 -21.23
CA GLY A 339 14.75 11.19 -20.34
C GLY A 339 14.94 11.60 -18.88
N ARG A 340 15.79 12.61 -18.62
CA ARG A 340 15.97 13.20 -17.29
C ARG A 340 14.67 13.81 -16.76
N PHE A 341 13.93 14.53 -17.60
CA PHE A 341 12.62 15.07 -17.23
C PHE A 341 11.63 13.95 -16.82
N CYS A 342 11.60 12.85 -17.58
CA CYS A 342 10.78 11.68 -17.25
C CYS A 342 11.15 11.08 -15.89
N LEU A 343 12.44 10.93 -15.58
CA LEU A 343 12.91 10.44 -14.27
C LEU A 343 12.46 11.34 -13.12
N VAL A 344 12.46 12.66 -13.30
CA VAL A 344 11.96 13.61 -12.29
C VAL A 344 10.46 13.42 -12.06
N ILE A 345 9.66 13.23 -13.11
CA ILE A 345 8.22 12.93 -12.97
C ILE A 345 8.02 11.64 -12.16
N MET A 346 8.76 10.59 -12.48
CA MET A 346 8.69 9.32 -11.76
C MET A 346 9.18 9.45 -10.31
N ALA A 347 10.19 10.29 -10.03
CA ALA A 347 10.62 10.57 -8.67
C ALA A 347 9.50 11.28 -7.88
N LEU A 348 8.82 12.25 -8.48
CA LEU A 348 7.68 12.94 -7.86
C LEU A 348 6.47 12.02 -7.65
N SER A 349 6.36 10.90 -8.39
CA SER A 349 5.31 9.89 -8.19
C SER A 349 5.31 9.29 -6.79
N THR A 350 6.47 9.21 -6.14
CA THR A 350 6.58 8.59 -4.82
C THR A 350 5.82 9.38 -3.76
N VAL A 351 5.56 10.67 -4.02
CA VAL A 351 4.69 11.49 -3.16
C VAL A 351 3.26 10.94 -3.15
N ALA A 352 2.74 10.52 -4.31
CA ALA A 352 1.40 9.94 -4.43
C ALA A 352 1.26 8.64 -3.62
N ASN A 353 2.32 7.82 -3.56
CA ASN A 353 2.26 6.62 -2.71
C ASN A 353 2.34 6.95 -1.22
N ASN A 354 3.07 8.01 -0.86
CA ASN A 354 3.28 8.37 0.54
C ASN A 354 2.12 9.16 1.16
N CYS A 355 1.32 9.85 0.35
CA CYS A 355 0.14 10.58 0.83
C CYS A 355 -0.86 9.66 1.58
N PRO A 356 -1.30 8.52 1.02
CA PRO A 356 -2.09 7.51 1.73
C PRO A 356 -1.43 7.03 3.03
N ASN A 357 -0.12 6.75 3.00
CA ASN A 357 0.60 6.24 4.16
C ASN A 357 0.62 7.24 5.32
N VAL A 358 0.87 8.52 5.05
CA VAL A 358 0.86 9.60 6.07
C VAL A 358 -0.56 9.83 6.61
N TYR A 359 -1.56 9.76 5.74
CA TYR A 359 -2.96 9.89 6.14
C TYR A 359 -3.38 8.77 7.09
N SER A 360 -3.14 7.52 6.72
CA SER A 360 -3.46 6.35 7.54
C SER A 360 -2.65 6.30 8.82
N PHE A 361 -1.37 6.69 8.79
CA PHE A 361 -0.55 6.83 10.01
C PHE A 361 -1.20 7.80 11.01
N THR A 362 -1.70 8.94 10.53
CA THR A 362 -2.38 9.93 11.38
C THR A 362 -3.66 9.37 12.01
N LEU A 363 -4.45 8.60 11.25
CA LEU A 363 -5.66 7.94 11.74
C LEU A 363 -5.32 6.86 12.78
N ASN A 364 -4.28 6.06 12.52
CA ASN A 364 -3.85 4.98 13.39
C ASN A 364 -3.34 5.50 14.74
N ILE A 365 -2.58 6.61 14.76
CA ILE A 365 -2.16 7.26 16.01
C ILE A 365 -3.38 7.67 16.85
N LYS A 366 -4.42 8.22 16.23
CA LYS A 366 -5.64 8.60 16.94
C LYS A 366 -6.38 7.38 17.49
N VAL A 367 -6.41 6.26 16.76
CA VAL A 367 -6.95 4.99 17.27
C VAL A 367 -6.15 4.47 18.47
N ILE A 368 -4.82 4.58 18.45
CA ILE A 368 -3.95 4.19 19.57
C ILE A 368 -4.21 5.06 20.81
N ALA A 369 -4.21 6.38 20.62
CA ALA A 369 -4.30 7.36 21.71
C ALA A 369 -5.70 7.41 22.32
N LEU A 370 -6.75 7.46 21.49
CA LEU A 370 -8.13 7.58 21.95
C LEU A 370 -8.72 6.23 22.31
N GLY A 371 -8.20 5.14 21.74
CA GLY A 371 -8.54 3.75 22.06
C GLY A 371 -10.02 3.58 22.40
N MET A 372 -10.87 4.00 21.45
CA MET A 372 -12.21 4.54 21.66
C MET A 372 -12.99 3.89 22.81
N ASN A 373 -13.32 4.70 23.83
CA ASN A 373 -14.23 4.33 24.92
C ASN A 373 -15.74 4.42 24.52
N GLN A 374 -16.07 4.86 23.30
CA GLN A 374 -17.46 4.93 22.82
C GLN A 374 -17.90 3.58 22.22
N THR A 375 -18.98 2.97 22.69
CA THR A 375 -19.46 1.63 22.25
C THR A 375 -20.35 1.71 21.01
N TRP A 376 -19.76 1.69 19.82
CA TRP A 376 -20.50 1.71 18.55
C TRP A 376 -20.77 0.30 17.99
N PHE A 377 -21.29 -0.61 18.82
CA PHE A 377 -21.43 -2.08 18.60
C PHE A 377 -20.18 -2.89 19.00
N VAL A 378 -20.38 -4.07 19.59
CA VAL A 378 -19.33 -5.04 19.93
C VAL A 378 -19.74 -6.35 19.28
N GLY A 379 -18.92 -6.85 18.34
CA GLY A 379 -19.19 -8.10 17.65
C GLY A 379 -19.31 -9.28 18.65
N PRO A 380 -20.05 -10.36 18.32
CA PRO A 380 -20.24 -11.50 19.21
C PRO A 380 -18.92 -12.12 19.71
N LEU A 381 -17.88 -12.09 18.88
CA LEU A 381 -16.53 -12.56 19.22
C LEU A 381 -15.81 -11.63 20.20
N ALA A 382 -15.85 -10.30 19.98
CA ALA A 382 -15.20 -9.32 20.87
C ALA A 382 -15.86 -9.20 22.26
N ARG A 383 -17.09 -9.71 22.45
CA ARG A 383 -17.74 -9.79 23.77
C ARG A 383 -17.07 -10.77 24.73
N HIS A 384 -16.34 -11.76 24.21
CA HIS A 384 -15.71 -12.81 25.01
C HIS A 384 -14.22 -12.52 25.29
N GLY A 385 -13.71 -11.35 24.90
CA GLY A 385 -12.30 -10.97 25.03
C GLY A 385 -11.62 -10.72 23.68
N ASP A 386 -10.30 -10.55 23.69
CA ASP A 386 -9.46 -10.20 22.53
C ASP A 386 -9.16 -11.42 21.62
N ILE A 387 -10.20 -12.21 21.32
CA ILE A 387 -10.08 -13.49 20.61
C ILE A 387 -9.54 -13.29 19.18
N GLY A 388 -9.83 -12.15 18.54
CA GLY A 388 -9.31 -11.83 17.21
C GLY A 388 -7.78 -11.72 17.19
N PHE A 389 -7.17 -11.16 18.25
CA PHE A 389 -5.72 -11.06 18.37
C PHE A 389 -5.10 -12.45 18.52
N GLU A 390 -5.65 -13.25 19.42
CA GLU A 390 -5.18 -14.61 19.66
C GLU A 390 -5.32 -15.48 18.41
N LEU A 391 -6.47 -15.46 17.74
CA LEU A 391 -6.69 -16.19 16.49
C LEU A 391 -5.79 -15.70 15.35
N GLY A 392 -5.57 -14.39 15.24
CA GLY A 392 -4.66 -13.81 14.25
C GLY A 392 -3.21 -14.22 14.48
N CYS A 393 -2.74 -14.20 15.73
CA CYS A 393 -1.43 -14.70 16.13
C CYS A 393 -1.30 -16.21 15.88
N ILE A 394 -2.29 -17.01 16.27
CA ILE A 394 -2.31 -18.45 16.03
C ILE A 394 -2.27 -18.73 14.52
N PHE A 395 -3.10 -18.06 13.72
CA PHE A 395 -3.13 -18.25 12.28
C PHE A 395 -1.81 -17.85 11.62
N THR A 396 -1.22 -16.72 12.02
CA THR A 396 0.08 -16.26 11.49
C THR A 396 1.20 -17.21 11.88
N VAL A 397 1.24 -17.66 13.13
CA VAL A 397 2.22 -18.65 13.62
C VAL A 397 2.04 -19.98 12.90
N LEU A 398 0.82 -20.49 12.74
CA LEU A 398 0.56 -21.73 12.00
C LEU A 398 0.93 -21.59 10.53
N ALA A 399 0.57 -20.48 9.88
CA ALA A 399 0.94 -20.19 8.50
C ALA A 399 2.46 -20.15 8.34
N MET A 400 3.19 -19.48 9.25
CA MET A 400 4.66 -19.45 9.26
C MET A 400 5.28 -20.80 9.60
N LEU A 401 4.73 -21.56 10.55
CA LEU A 401 5.21 -22.90 10.88
C LEU A 401 5.00 -23.90 9.75
N ILE A 402 4.05 -23.65 8.85
CA ILE A 402 3.84 -24.47 7.64
C ILE A 402 4.72 -23.96 6.50
N SER A 403 4.76 -22.66 6.25
CA SER A 403 5.50 -22.08 5.12
C SER A 403 7.02 -22.14 5.32
N ARG A 404 7.52 -21.94 6.55
CA ARG A 404 8.94 -21.86 6.85
C ARG A 404 9.69 -23.19 6.67
N PRO A 405 9.17 -24.36 7.11
CA PRO A 405 9.82 -25.64 6.82
C PRO A 405 9.77 -25.99 5.34
N LEU A 406 8.72 -25.59 4.61
CA LEU A 406 8.66 -25.75 3.16
C LEU A 406 9.75 -24.91 2.49
N GLU A 407 9.81 -23.62 2.82
CA GLU A 407 10.86 -22.69 2.36
C GLU A 407 12.27 -23.24 2.66
N LEU A 408 12.54 -23.63 3.91
CA LEU A 408 13.84 -24.16 4.33
C LEU A 408 14.16 -25.52 3.71
N HIS A 409 13.18 -26.40 3.49
CA HIS A 409 13.39 -27.67 2.82
C HIS A 409 13.81 -27.44 1.36
N PHE A 410 13.16 -26.51 0.66
CA PHE A 410 13.53 -26.15 -0.71
C PHE A 410 14.85 -25.36 -0.78
N LEU A 411 15.15 -24.50 0.19
CA LEU A 411 16.44 -23.80 0.28
C LEU A 411 17.61 -24.76 0.58
N ASN A 412 17.44 -25.68 1.55
CA ASN A 412 18.48 -26.64 1.92
C ASN A 412 18.67 -27.75 0.87
N ALA A 413 17.62 -28.16 0.17
CA ALA A 413 17.74 -29.05 -0.98
C ALA A 413 18.57 -28.39 -2.10
N SER A 414 18.38 -27.09 -2.31
CA SER A 414 19.14 -26.31 -3.29
C SER A 414 20.63 -26.14 -2.92
N ALA A 415 20.96 -26.10 -1.62
CA ALA A 415 22.34 -26.10 -1.16
C ALA A 415 23.04 -27.47 -1.35
N CYS A 416 22.29 -28.58 -1.31
CA CYS A 416 22.84 -29.90 -1.61
C CYS A 416 23.04 -30.15 -3.12
N ASP A 417 22.18 -29.62 -3.99
CA ASP A 417 22.32 -29.75 -5.44
C ASP A 417 23.46 -28.87 -6.03
N LEU A 418 23.90 -27.85 -5.29
CA LEU A 418 25.09 -27.03 -5.61
C LEU A 418 26.38 -27.56 -4.96
N GLY A 419 26.34 -28.76 -4.36
CA GLY A 419 27.47 -29.45 -3.71
C GLY A 419 28.51 -30.02 -4.67
N GLY A 420 28.99 -29.21 -5.61
CA GLY A 420 30.01 -29.55 -6.60
C GLY A 420 30.81 -28.34 -7.05
N GLY A 421 31.52 -27.68 -6.11
CA GLY A 421 32.65 -26.80 -6.46
C GLY A 421 32.50 -25.34 -6.04
N TRP A 422 32.53 -25.06 -4.74
CA TRP A 422 33.00 -23.78 -4.21
C TRP A 422 33.82 -24.04 -2.95
N HIS A 423 35.07 -24.46 -3.15
CA HIS A 423 36.12 -24.33 -2.14
C HIS A 423 37.19 -23.35 -2.66
N ASP A 424 37.46 -22.37 -1.79
CA ASP A 424 38.69 -21.59 -1.65
C ASP A 424 38.99 -20.48 -2.66
N HIS A 425 38.58 -19.26 -2.31
CA HIS A 425 39.43 -18.08 -2.51
C HIS A 425 39.50 -17.28 -1.20
N PRO A 426 40.66 -17.24 -0.52
CA PRO A 426 40.84 -16.41 0.66
C PRO A 426 41.06 -14.95 0.26
N LEU A 427 40.51 -14.07 1.08
CA LEU A 427 40.75 -12.64 1.06
C LEU A 427 42.25 -12.35 1.29
N SER A 428 42.87 -11.67 0.33
CA SER A 428 44.05 -10.81 0.52
C SER A 428 43.94 -9.61 -0.40
#